data_AF-A0A7V2JXJ8-F1
#
_entry.id   AF-A0A7V2JXJ8-F1
#
_cell.length_a   1.000
_cell.length_b   1.000
_cell.length_c   1.000
_cell.angle_alpha   90.00
_cell.angle_beta   90.00
_cell.angle_gamma   90.00
#
_symmetry.space_group_name_H-M   'P 1'
#
loop_
_entity.id
_entity.type
_entity.pdbx_description
1 polymer ?
#
loop_
_entity_poly.entity_id
_entity_poly.type
_entity_poly.pdbx_seq_one_letter_code
_entity_poly.pdbx_strand_id
1 'polypeptide(L)' 'MKLVRGLMTGGGVGAFFFFSWIIQMLWNSIVVGHLGLLKALTYWQAAGLWFLIILLFAWTGIGVSNSIFRRWRSYD' A
#
# COMPACT_ATOMS: atom_id res chain seq x y z
N MET A 1 -14.11 7.70 19.41
CA MET A 1 -14.10 6.87 18.17
C MET A 1 -13.60 7.59 16.90
N LYS A 2 -13.66 8.94 16.80
CA LYS A 2 -13.15 9.67 15.62
C LYS A 2 -11.61 9.76 15.52
N LEU A 3 -10.91 9.89 16.65
CA LEU A 3 -9.44 9.98 16.70
C LEU A 3 -8.72 8.69 16.27
N VAL A 4 -9.24 7.53 16.65
CA VAL A 4 -8.66 6.22 16.29
C VAL A 4 -8.79 5.95 14.80
N ARG A 5 -9.91 6.35 14.18
CA ARG A 5 -10.09 6.30 12.71
C ARG A 5 -9.13 7.25 11.99
N GLY A 6 -8.90 8.46 12.51
CA GLY A 6 -7.94 9.42 11.94
C GLY A 6 -6.48 8.95 12.03
N LEU A 7 -6.11 8.27 13.11
CA LEU A 7 -4.79 7.63 13.26
C LEU A 7 -4.62 6.41 12.34
N MET A 8 -5.68 5.62 12.15
CA MET A 8 -5.66 4.50 11.19
C MET A 8 -5.60 4.99 9.73
N THR A 9 -6.27 6.08 9.38
CA THR A 9 -6.18 6.66 8.03
C THR A 9 -4.87 7.42 7.80
N GLY A 10 -4.34 8.11 8.82
CA GLY A 10 -3.03 8.76 8.75
C GLY A 10 -1.85 7.78 8.71
N GLY A 11 -1.96 6.66 9.44
CA GLY A 11 -0.96 5.59 9.44
C GLY A 11 -0.81 4.92 8.07
N GLY A 12 -1.90 4.76 7.32
CA GLY A 12 -1.86 4.20 5.97
C GLY A 12 -1.03 5.05 5.00
N VAL A 13 -1.15 6.38 5.08
CA VAL A 13 -0.37 7.31 4.24
C VAL A 13 1.11 7.30 4.64
N GLY A 14 1.42 7.32 5.93
CA GLY A 14 2.80 7.23 6.41
C GLY A 14 3.47 5.91 6.03
N ALA A 15 2.77 4.79 6.21
CA ALA A 15 3.24 3.48 5.82
C ALA A 15 3.47 3.41 4.30
N PHE A 16 2.59 3.98 3.49
CA PHE A 16 2.73 4.03 2.04
C PHE A 16 4.07 4.66 1.61
N PHE A 17 4.41 5.84 2.15
CA PHE A 17 5.65 6.53 1.82
C PHE A 17 6.89 5.80 2.35
N PHE A 18 6.81 5.26 3.58
CA PHE A 18 7.88 4.47 4.15
C PHE A 18 8.19 3.21 3.33
N PHE A 19 7.15 2.46 2.93
CA PHE A 19 7.33 1.28 2.07
C PHE A 19 7.82 1.66 0.66
N SER A 20 7.37 2.79 0.11
CA SER A 20 7.90 3.30 -1.17
C SER A 20 9.41 3.53 -1.12
N TRP A 21 9.93 4.06 -0.01
CA TRP A 21 11.36 4.24 0.21
C TRP A 21 12.11 2.91 0.31
N ILE A 22 11.57 1.94 1.07
CA ILE A 22 12.17 0.59 1.17
C ILE A 22 12.24 -0.07 -0.21
N ILE A 23 11.14 -0.02 -0.97
CA ILE A 23 11.07 -0.60 -2.32
C ILE A 23 12.09 0.05 -3.25
N GLN A 24 12.25 1.37 -3.19
CA GLN A 24 13.27 2.09 -3.96
C GLN A 24 14.69 1.59 -3.62
N MET A 25 15.02 1.50 -2.34
CA MET A 25 16.34 1.04 -1.88
C MET A 25 16.61 -0.40 -2.32
N LEU A 26 15.61 -1.28 -2.18
CA LEU A 26 15.73 -2.68 -2.55
C LEU A 26 15.89 -2.86 -4.06
N TRP A 27 15.08 -2.14 -4.86
CA TRP A 27 15.19 -2.16 -6.31
C TRP A 27 16.56 -1.69 -6.78
N ASN A 28 17.05 -0.57 -6.24
CA ASN A 28 18.35 -0.04 -6.62
C ASN A 28 19.50 -0.95 -6.17
N SER A 29 19.39 -1.58 -5.00
CA SER A 29 20.40 -2.52 -4.52
C SER A 29 20.46 -3.81 -5.35
N ILE A 30 19.31 -4.40 -5.68
CA ILE A 30 19.24 -5.68 -6.37
C ILE A 30 19.33 -5.50 -7.89
N VAL A 31 18.43 -4.72 -8.48
CA VAL A 31 18.27 -4.63 -9.94
C VAL A 31 19.38 -3.82 -10.60
N VAL A 32 19.84 -2.75 -9.94
CA VAL A 32 20.94 -1.93 -10.45
C VAL A 32 22.27 -2.47 -9.94
N GLY A 33 22.36 -2.73 -8.63
CA GLY A 33 23.62 -3.12 -7.99
C GLY A 33 24.08 -4.53 -8.33
N HIS A 34 23.22 -5.55 -8.23
CA HIS A 34 23.60 -6.94 -8.50
C HIS A 34 23.42 -7.34 -9.95
N LEU A 35 22.33 -6.86 -10.57
CA LEU A 35 21.92 -7.31 -11.89
C LEU A 35 22.43 -6.42 -13.03
N GLY A 36 22.83 -5.17 -12.75
CA GLY A 36 23.35 -4.22 -13.74
C GLY A 36 22.42 -3.96 -14.93
N LEU A 37 21.15 -4.33 -14.78
CA LEU A 37 20.22 -4.53 -15.91
C LEU A 37 19.45 -3.27 -16.26
N LEU A 38 19.10 -2.46 -15.24
CA LEU A 38 18.26 -1.28 -15.40
C LEU A 38 18.85 -0.07 -14.67
N LYS A 39 18.40 1.11 -15.08
CA LYS A 39 18.76 2.39 -14.43
C LYS A 39 18.09 2.49 -13.06
N ALA A 40 18.76 3.20 -12.15
CA ALA A 40 18.25 3.47 -10.81
C ALA A 40 16.89 4.16 -10.83
N LEU A 41 15.99 3.62 -10.00
CA LEU A 41 14.64 4.12 -9.81
C LEU A 41 14.68 5.31 -8.86
N THR A 42 14.02 6.40 -9.25
CA THR A 42 13.82 7.57 -8.37
C THR A 42 12.71 7.29 -7.36
N TYR A 43 12.73 8.00 -6.23
CA TYR A 43 11.73 7.83 -5.18
C TYR A 43 10.28 8.00 -5.69
N TRP A 44 10.03 9.02 -6.50
CA TRP A 44 8.70 9.27 -7.08
C TRP A 44 8.22 8.16 -8.02
N GLN A 45 9.13 7.53 -8.76
CA GLN A 45 8.82 6.37 -9.59
C GLN A 45 8.49 5.14 -8.74
N ALA A 46 9.26 4.89 -7.68
CA ALA A 46 8.99 3.80 -6.74
C ALA A 46 7.62 3.98 -6.07
N ALA A 47 7.34 5.19 -5.57
CA ALA A 47 6.06 5.52 -4.96
C ALA A 47 4.90 5.40 -5.96
N GLY A 48 5.06 5.90 -7.19
CA GLY A 48 4.06 5.77 -8.23
C GLY A 48 3.77 4.31 -8.61
N LEU A 49 4.81 3.49 -8.78
CA LEU A 49 4.66 2.07 -9.10
C LEU A 49 4.00 1.31 -7.94
N TRP A 50 4.42 1.60 -6.71
CA TRP A 50 3.82 1.05 -5.49
C TRP A 50 2.34 1.42 -5.36
N PHE A 51 1.97 2.67 -5.67
CA PHE A 51 0.58 3.12 -5.70
C PHE A 51 -0.25 2.36 -6.73
N LEU A 52 0.27 2.19 -7.95
CA LEU A 52 -0.41 1.45 -9.02
C LEU A 52 -0.61 -0.02 -8.64
N ILE A 53 0.37 -0.66 -8.00
CA ILE A 53 0.25 -2.02 -7.46
C ILE A 53 -0.89 -2.08 -6.44
N ILE A 54 -0.90 -1.18 -5.45
CA ILE A 54 -1.98 -1.12 -4.46
C ILE A 54 -3.33 -0.92 -5.15
N LEU A 55 -3.43 -0.05 -6.15
CA LEU A 55 -4.68 0.20 -6.87
C LEU A 55 -5.17 -1.04 -7.65
N LEU A 56 -4.26 -1.76 -8.30
CA LEU A 56 -4.55 -3.02 -8.99
C LEU A 56 -5.09 -4.07 -8.00
N PHE A 57 -4.45 -4.21 -6.84
CA PHE A 57 -4.85 -5.20 -5.83
C PHE A 57 -6.03 -4.73 -4.96
N ALA A 58 -6.29 -3.44 -4.85
CA ALA A 58 -7.44 -2.90 -4.13
C ALA A 58 -8.76 -3.38 -4.74
N TRP A 59 -8.80 -3.57 -6.06
CA TRP A 59 -9.96 -4.12 -6.76
C TRP A 59 -10.11 -5.64 -6.61
N THR A 60 -9.03 -6.37 -6.28
CA THR A 60 -9.07 -7.84 -6.18
C THR A 60 -9.80 -8.36 -4.96
N GLY A 61 -10.27 -7.50 -4.04
CA GLY A 61 -11.47 -7.77 -3.22
C GLY A 61 -11.47 -9.04 -2.35
N ILE A 62 -10.33 -9.67 -2.06
CA ILE A 62 -10.26 -10.81 -1.14
C ILE A 62 -10.30 -10.24 0.29
N GLY A 63 -11.50 -10.03 0.83
CA GLY A 63 -11.65 -9.77 2.27
C GLY A 63 -12.84 -8.92 2.73
N VAL A 64 -13.59 -8.26 1.85
CA VAL A 64 -14.84 -7.60 2.27
C VAL A 64 -15.96 -8.64 2.29
N SER A 65 -15.94 -9.51 3.30
CA SER A 65 -17.09 -10.33 3.64
C SER A 65 -18.23 -9.40 4.06
N ASN A 66 -19.29 -9.35 3.27
CA ASN A 66 -20.58 -8.69 3.58
C ASN A 66 -21.23 -9.13 4.91
N SER A 67 -20.62 -10.05 5.66
CA SER A 67 -21.11 -10.57 6.93
C SER A 67 -21.11 -9.53 8.07
N ILE A 68 -20.20 -8.55 8.06
CA ILE A 68 -20.16 -7.51 9.10
C ILE A 68 -21.36 -6.55 8.97
N PHE A 69 -21.85 -6.31 7.75
CA PHE A 69 -22.96 -5.38 7.52
C PHE A 69 -24.34 -5.98 7.83
N ARG A 70 -24.51 -7.31 7.73
CA ARG A 70 -25.80 -7.96 8.02
C ARG A 70 -26.12 -8.05 9.52
N ARG A 71 -25.11 -8.15 10.40
CA ARG A 71 -25.34 -8.37 11.83
C ARG A 71 -25.84 -7.13 12.59
N TRP A 72 -25.68 -5.94 11.99
CA TRP A 72 -26.17 -4.68 12.56
C TRP A 72 -27.66 -4.42 12.32
N ARG A 73 -28.31 -5.15 11.40
CA ARG A 73 -29.71 -4.91 10.99
C ARG A 73 -30.71 -5.91 11.58
N SER A 74 -30.27 -6.82 12.46
CA SER A 74 -31.15 -7.81 13.10
C SER A 74 -31.51 -7.47 14.54
N TYR A 75 -31.36 -6.20 14.94
CA TYR A 75 -31.73 -5.70 16.26
C TYR A 75 -32.77 -4.57 16.21
N ASP A 76 -33.50 -4.45 15.09
CA ASP A 76 -34.74 -3.66 15.00
C ASP A 76 -35.93 -4.60 14.93
#